data_AF-A0A3A9A4I1-F1
#
_entry.id   AF-A0A3A9A4I1-F1
#
_cell.length_a   1.000
_cell.length_b   1.000
_cell.length_c   1.000
_cell.angle_alpha   90.00
_cell.angle_beta   90.00
_cell.angle_gamma   90.00
#
_symmetry.space_group_name_H-M   'P 1'
#
loop_
_entity.id
_entity.type
_entity.pdbx_description
1 polymer ?
#
loop_
_entity_poly.entity_id
_entity_poly.type
_entity_poly.pdbx_seq_one_letter_code
_entity_poly.pdbx_strand_id
1 'polypeptide(L)' 'MSKAERLIEMMITINAKKDFTVGELANEFSVSKRTILRDLQELEQAGFPLYSEVGAAG' A
#
# COMPACT_ATOMS: atom_id res chain seq x y z
N MET A 1 -6.46 -9.39 10.98
CA MET A 1 -7.11 -8.41 10.09
C MET A 1 -7.56 -9.11 8.82
N SER A 2 -8.82 -8.94 8.43
CA SER A 2 -9.34 -9.42 7.16
C SER A 2 -8.79 -8.59 5.98
N LYS A 3 -8.87 -9.13 4.76
CA LYS A 3 -8.43 -8.39 3.56
C LYS A 3 -9.22 -7.09 3.36
N ALA A 4 -10.54 -7.13 3.56
CA ALA A 4 -11.41 -5.98 3.34
C ALA A 4 -11.10 -4.83 4.31
N GLU A 5 -10.94 -5.14 5.60
CA GLU A 5 -10.52 -4.15 6.60
C GLU A 5 -9.18 -3.51 6.22
N ARG A 6 -8.19 -4.32 5.79
CA ARG A 6 -6.88 -3.80 5.38
C ARG A 6 -6.97 -2.86 4.18
N LEU A 7 -7.77 -3.19 3.17
CA LEU A 7 -7.91 -2.34 1.99
C LEU A 7 -8.55 -1.00 2.35
N ILE A 8 -9.58 -0.99 3.20
CA ILE A 8 -10.23 0.25 3.66
C ILE A 8 -9.24 1.12 4.43
N GLU A 9 -8.50 0.54 5.38
CA GLU A 9 -7.49 1.30 6.12
C GLU A 9 -6.35 1.77 5.22
N MET A 10 -5.85 0.94 4.29
CA MET A 10 -4.84 1.36 3.30
C MET A 10 -5.32 2.54 2.46
N MET A 11 -6.57 2.57 2.01
CA MET A 11 -7.12 3.72 1.28
C MET A 11 -7.04 5.01 2.10
N ILE A 12 -7.37 4.94 3.39
CA ILE A 12 -7.28 6.09 4.31
C ILE A 12 -5.83 6.51 4.51
N THR A 13 -4.93 5.55 4.79
CA THR A 13 -3.50 5.81 5.00
C THR A 13 -2.85 6.45 3.78
N ILE A 14 -3.12 5.95 2.58
CA ILE A 14 -2.60 6.49 1.31
C ILE A 14 -3.12 7.90 1.06
N ASN A 15 -4.38 8.19 1.39
CA ASN A 15 -4.93 9.54 1.25
C ASN A 15 -4.30 10.54 2.23
N ALA A 16 -4.01 10.09 3.46
CA ALA A 16 -3.40 10.91 4.50
C ALA A 16 -1.89 11.12 4.31
N LYS A 17 -1.18 10.11 3.79
CA LYS A 17 0.28 10.07 3.68
C LYS A 17 0.70 10.12 2.21
N LYS A 18 1.22 11.27 1.78
CA LYS A 18 1.63 11.50 0.38
C LYS A 18 2.76 10.58 -0.09
N ASP A 19 3.67 10.21 0.82
CA ASP A 19 4.84 9.39 0.53
C ASP A 19 4.93 8.23 1.52
N PHE A 20 5.11 7.01 1.01
CA PHE A 20 5.28 5.80 1.81
C PHE A 20 6.12 4.78 1.07
N THR A 21 6.75 3.87 1.81
CA THR A 21 7.37 2.69 1.22
C THR A 21 6.54 1.44 1.49
N VAL A 22 6.66 0.45 0.60
CA VAL A 22 6.07 -0.89 0.80
C VAL A 22 6.51 -1.51 2.12
N GLY A 23 7.74 -1.24 2.57
CA GLY A 23 8.27 -1.73 3.84
C GLY A 23 7.60 -1.10 5.05
N GLU A 24 7.32 0.20 5.01
CA GLU A 24 6.59 0.91 6.07
C GLU A 24 5.18 0.34 6.22
N LEU A 25 4.44 0.25 5.12
CA LEU A 25 3.08 -0.32 5.12
C LEU A 25 3.08 -1.78 5.60
N ALA A 26 4.08 -2.57 5.20
CA ALA A 26 4.19 -3.96 5.64
C ALA A 26 4.32 -4.07 7.17
N ASN A 27 5.12 -3.19 7.77
CA ASN A 27 5.29 -3.13 9.22
C ASN A 27 4.03 -2.61 9.91
N GLU A 28 3.43 -1.53 9.39
CA GLU A 28 2.21 -0.91 9.95
C GLU A 28 1.03 -1.88 9.96
N PHE A 29 0.77 -2.56 8.83
CA PHE A 29 -0.33 -3.51 8.69
C PHE A 29 0.03 -4.92 9.18
N SER A 30 1.26 -5.15 9.67
CA SER A 30 1.76 -6.46 10.12
C SER A 30 1.57 -7.57 9.08
N VAL A 31 1.90 -7.28 7.82
CA VAL A 31 1.82 -8.22 6.69
C VAL A 31 3.11 -8.22 5.89
N SER A 32 3.28 -9.19 4.98
CA SER A 32 4.46 -9.22 4.13
C SER A 32 4.46 -8.08 3.09
N LYS A 33 5.65 -7.65 2.65
CA LYS A 33 5.80 -6.71 1.51
C LYS A 33 5.06 -7.19 0.25
N ARG A 34 5.05 -8.51 0.00
CA ARG A 34 4.31 -9.12 -1.11
C ARG A 34 2.80 -8.91 -0.99
N THR A 35 2.28 -9.00 0.24
CA THR A 35 0.86 -8.73 0.52
C THR A 35 0.52 -7.27 0.22
N ILE A 36 1.33 -6.33 0.71
CA ILE A 36 1.16 -4.90 0.41
C ILE A 36 1.22 -4.63 -1.09
N LEU A 37 2.20 -5.17 -1.81
CA LEU A 37 2.30 -4.99 -3.27
C LEU A 37 1.03 -5.46 -3.99
N ARG A 38 0.49 -6.61 -3.59
CA ARG A 38 -0.78 -7.11 -4.17
C ARG A 38 -1.95 -6.20 -3.83
N ASP A 39 -2.05 -5.76 -2.58
CA ASP A 39 -3.14 -4.88 -2.15
C ASP A 39 -3.04 -3.50 -2.85
N LEU A 40 -1.84 -2.96 -3.07
CA LEU A 40 -1.62 -1.74 -3.86
C LEU A 40 -2.02 -1.93 -5.33
N GLN A 41 -1.70 -3.08 -5.95
CA GLN A 41 -2.16 -3.40 -7.30
C GLN A 41 -3.69 -3.46 -7.39
N GLU A 42 -4.35 -4.02 -6.39
CA GLU A 42 -5.82 -4.05 -6.33
C GLU A 42 -6.41 -2.64 -6.22
N LEU A 43 -5.79 -1.76 -5.42
CA LEU A 43 -6.20 -0.37 -5.30
C LEU A 43 -5.98 0.41 -6.62
N GLU A 44 -4.85 0.21 -7.29
CA GLU A 44 -4.57 0.79 -8.61
C GLU A 44 -5.62 0.36 -9.64
N GLN A 45 -5.96 -0.94 -9.68
CA GLN A 45 -7.03 -1.47 -10.53
C GLN A 45 -8.41 -0.89 -10.18
N ALA A 46 -8.64 -0.53 -8.92
CA ALA A 46 -9.84 0.17 -8.47
C ALA A 46 -9.82 1.69 -8.76
N GLY A 47 -8.74 2.21 -9.38
CA GLY A 47 -8.62 3.61 -9.79
C GLY A 47 -7.99 4.53 -8.76
N PHE A 48 -7.33 4.00 -7.72
CA PHE A 48 -6.57 4.84 -6.80
C PHE A 48 -5.33 5.42 -7.51
N PRO A 49 -5.07 6.73 -7.40
CA PRO A 49 -3.97 7.40 -8.09
C PRO A 49 -2.64 7.13 -7.38
N LEU A 50 -2.12 5.92 -7.56
CA LEU A 50 -0.85 5.47 -7.03
C LEU A 50 0.24 5.67 -8.07
N TYR A 51 1.34 6.29 -7.66
CA TYR A 51 2.55 6.40 -8.46
C TYR A 51 3.65 5.66 -7.73
N SER A 52 4.39 4.82 -8.46
CA SER A 52 5.58 4.16 -7.91
C SER A 52 6.83 4.86 -8.44
N GLU A 53 7.71 5.22 -7.53
CA GLU A 53 9.06 5.65 -7.86
C GLU A 53 10.04 4.54 -7.47
N VAL A 54 10.97 4.26 -8.37
CA VAL A 54 12.06 3.35 -8.07
C VAL A 54 12.99 4.07 -7.09
N GLY A 55 13.14 3.53 -5.88
CA GLY A 55 14.05 4.10 -4.89
C GLY A 55 15.50 4.11 -5.39
N ALA A 56 16.40 4.79 -4.67
CA ALA A 56 17.80 5.04 -5.07
C ALA A 56 18.67 3.80 -5.38
N ALA A 57 18.14 2.57 -5.24
CA ALA A 57 18.85 1.31 -5.46
C ALA A 57 18.44 0.52 -6.71
N GLY A 58 17.40 0.92 -7.46
CA GLY A 58 16.94 0.20 -8.65
C GLY A 58 16.09 -1.04 -8.36
#